data_AF-A0A345WKB8-F1
#
_entry.id   AF-A0A345WKB8-F1
#
_cell.length_a   1.000
_cell.length_b   1.000
_cell.length_c   1.000
_cell.angle_alpha   90.00
_cell.angle_beta   90.00
_cell.angle_gamma   90.00
#
_symmetry.space_group_name_H-M   'P 1'
#
loop_
_entity.id
_entity.type
_entity.pdbx_description
1 polymer ?
#
loop_
_entity_poly.entity_id
_entity_poly.type
_entity_poly.pdbx_seq_one_letter_code
_entity_poly.pdbx_strand_id
1 'polypeptide(L)' 'MFAILALIAIWCVLIASLSATVGGWAWWLQAPFYLVTGIIWIVPLKPLLRWMETGRWR' A
#
# COMPACT_ATOMS: atom_id res chain seq x y z
N MET A 1 9.95 -7.55 -12.09
CA MET A 1 10.27 -6.11 -11.96
C MET A 1 9.02 -5.24 -12.01
N PHE A 2 8.30 -5.17 -13.14
CA PHE A 2 7.16 -4.26 -13.31
C PHE A 2 6.01 -4.45 -12.31
N ALA A 3 5.76 -5.68 -11.85
CA ALA A 3 4.67 -5.94 -10.91
C ALA A 3 4.85 -5.22 -9.55
N ILE A 4 6.08 -5.13 -9.04
CA ILE A 4 6.37 -4.39 -7.80
C ILE A 4 6.18 -2.89 -8.04
N LEU A 5 6.65 -2.38 -9.18
CA LEU A 5 6.48 -0.97 -9.55
C LEU A 5 5.00 -0.61 -9.70
N ALA A 6 4.20 -1.47 -10.34
CA ALA A 6 2.77 -1.30 -10.48
C ALA A 6 2.07 -1.31 -9.12
N LEU A 7 2.44 -2.24 -8.23
CA LEU A 7 1.90 -2.30 -6.87
C LEU A 7 2.19 -1.02 -6.09
N ILE A 8 3.43 -0.53 -6.12
CA ILE A 8 3.82 0.71 -5.46
C ILE A 8 3.08 1.90 -6.07
N ALA A 9 3.00 1.98 -7.40
CA ALA A 9 2.29 3.06 -8.09
C ALA A 9 0.80 3.09 -7.73
N ILE A 10 0.12 1.94 -7.76
CA ILE A 10 -1.28 1.81 -7.35
C ILE A 10 -1.46 2.25 -5.91
N TRP A 11 -0.57 1.80 -5.02
CA TRP A 11 -0.63 2.15 -3.60
C TRP A 11 -0.43 3.66 -3.36
N CYS A 12 0.56 4.26 -4.01
CA CYS A 12 0.81 5.70 -3.96
C CYS A 12 -0.37 6.51 -4.49
N VAL A 13 -0.94 6.14 -5.65
CA VAL A 13 -2.10 6.83 -6.22
C VAL A 13 -3.31 6.73 -5.30
N LEU A 14 -3.56 5.55 -4.73
CA LEU A 14 -4.67 5.32 -3.82
C LEU A 14 -4.56 6.21 -2.58
N ILE A 15 -3.40 6.23 -1.90
CA ILE A 15 -3.21 7.06 -0.71
C ILE A 15 -3.19 8.56 -1.07
N ALA A 16 -2.52 8.95 -2.14
CA ALA A 16 -2.46 10.35 -2.56
C ALA A 16 -3.85 10.91 -2.90
N SER A 17 -4.71 10.10 -3.54
CA SER A 17 -6.09 10.51 -3.85
C SER A 17 -6.94 10.73 -2.58
N LEU A 18 -6.63 10.01 -1.50
CA LEU A 18 -7.30 10.14 -0.20
C LEU A 18 -6.71 11.27 0.67
N SER A 19 -5.51 11.76 0.33
CA SER A 19 -4.78 12.76 1.11
C SER A 19 -5.57 14.06 1.31
N ALA A 20 -6.34 14.51 0.31
CA ALA A 20 -7.19 15.70 0.44
C ALA A 20 -8.28 15.53 1.52
N THR A 21 -8.87 14.34 1.60
CA THR A 21 -9.89 13.99 2.60
C THR A 21 -9.26 13.84 3.99
N VAL A 22 -8.13 13.12 4.07
CA VAL A 22 -7.41 12.87 5.32
C VAL A 22 -6.80 14.16 5.90
N GLY A 23 -6.39 15.09 5.04
CA GLY A 23 -5.88 16.41 5.43
C GLY A 23 -6.90 17.26 6.17
N GLY A 24 -8.20 17.02 5.97
CA GLY A 24 -9.27 17.67 6.73
C GLY A 24 -9.53 17.06 8.11
N TRP A 25 -8.93 15.91 8.43
CA TRP A 25 -9.12 15.24 9.73
C TRP A 25 -8.19 15.82 10.79
N ALA A 26 -8.57 15.66 12.05
CA ALA A 26 -7.69 15.99 13.17
C ALA A 26 -6.43 15.11 13.18
N TRP A 27 -5.31 15.64 13.68
CA TRP A 27 -3.99 15.00 13.66
C TRP A 27 -3.98 13.58 14.25
N TRP A 28 -4.81 13.33 15.27
CA TRP A 28 -4.92 12.03 15.95
C TRP A 28 -5.66 10.97 15.14
N LEU A 29 -6.41 11.34 14.10
CA LEU A 29 -7.00 10.42 13.12
C LEU A 29 -6.05 10.17 11.95
N GLN A 30 -5.28 11.19 11.56
CA GLN A 30 -4.27 11.06 10.50
C GLN A 30 -3.17 10.07 10.90
N ALA A 31 -2.68 10.16 12.14
CA ALA A 31 -1.62 9.29 12.65
C ALA A 31 -1.95 7.78 12.49
N PRO A 32 -3.05 7.24 13.06
CA PRO A 32 -3.39 5.83 12.89
C PRO A 32 -3.72 5.48 11.44
N PHE A 33 -4.31 6.39 10.65
CA PHE A 33 -4.56 6.14 9.23
C PHE A 33 -3.25 5.85 8.47
N TYR A 34 -2.25 6.73 8.60
CA TYR A 34 -0.95 6.56 7.94
C TYR A 34 -0.15 5.38 8.50
N LEU A 35 -0.27 5.10 9.80
CA LEU A 35 0.37 3.96 10.43
C LEU A 35 -0.20 2.64 9.90
N VAL A 36 -1.53 2.53 9.80
CA VAL A 36 -2.21 1.35 9.27
C VAL A 36 -1.93 1.18 7.78
N THR A 37 -2.03 2.23 6.97
CA THR A 37 -1.67 2.15 5.54
C THR A 37 -0.20 1.80 5.33
N GLY A 38 0.71 2.33 6.16
CA GLY A 38 2.13 1.99 6.18
C GLY A 38 2.45 0.56 6.61
N ILE A 39 1.51 -0.17 7.22
CA ILE A 39 1.63 -1.59 7.56
C ILE A 39 0.93 -2.46 6.50
N ILE A 40 -0.29 -2.09 6.10
CA ILE A 40 -1.13 -2.89 5.19
C ILE A 40 -0.47 -3.11 3.82
N TRP A 41 0.34 -2.17 3.33
CA TRP A 41 0.99 -2.31 2.02
C TRP A 41 1.93 -3.53 1.91
N ILE A 42 2.32 -4.14 3.03
CA ILE A 42 3.14 -5.36 3.08
C ILE A 42 2.32 -6.60 2.65
N VAL A 43 1.00 -6.59 2.89
CA VAL A 43 0.09 -7.71 2.57
C VAL A 43 0.19 -8.13 1.10
N PRO A 44 0.07 -7.22 0.11
CA PRO A 44 0.19 -7.60 -1.31
C PRO A 44 1.63 -7.90 -1.75
N LEU A 45 2.65 -7.47 -0.99
CA LEU A 45 4.06 -7.77 -1.28
C LEU A 45 4.36 -9.26 -1.09
N LYS A 46 3.81 -9.87 -0.04
CA LYS A 46 4.09 -11.26 0.36
C LYS A 46 3.70 -12.32 -0.71
N PRO A 47 2.50 -12.30 -1.33
CA PRO A 47 2.17 -13.21 -2.42
C PRO A 47 2.94 -12.88 -3.71
N LEU A 48 3.22 -11.60 -3.97
CA LEU A 48 3.96 -11.19 -5.15
C LEU A 48 5.40 -11.71 -5.14
N LEU A 49 6.08 -11.62 -3.99
CA LEU A 49 7.43 -12.17 -3.80
C LEU A 49 7.43 -13.69 -3.96
N ARG A 50 6.45 -14.39 -3.35
CA ARG A 50 6.29 -15.85 -3.53
C ARG A 50 6.10 -16.24 -4.99
N TRP A 51 5.32 -15.47 -5.75
CA TRP A 51 5.13 -15.71 -7.17
C TRP A 51 6.43 -15.51 -7.96
N MET A 52 7.21 -14.50 -7.63
CA MET A 52 8.50 -14.25 -8.27
C MET A 52 9.52 -15.38 -8.01
N GLU A 53 9.50 -16.00 -6.84
CA GLU A 53 10.42 -17.08 -6.47
C GLU A 53 9.96 -18.46 -6.95
N THR A 54 8.65 -18.73 -7.00
CA THR A 54 8.12 -20.08 -7.25
C THR A 54 7.35 -20.24 -8.56
N GLY A 55 7.01 -19.13 -9.23
CA GLY A 55 6.12 -19.10 -10.39
C GLY A 55 4.68 -19.54 -10.11
N ARG A 56 4.34 -19.82 -8.84
CA ARG A 56 3.04 -20.34 -8.40
C ARG A 56 2.42 -19.37 -7.40
N TRP A 57 1.10 -19.20 -7.51
CA TRP A 57 0.31 -18.31 -6.65
C TRP A 57 -0.16 -18.99 -5.34
N ARG A 58 0.32 -20.19 -5.03
CA ARG A 58 -0.06 -20.99 -3.84
C ARG A 58 1.02 -20.91 -2.77
#